data_AF-A0A6I2SHC5-F1
#
_entry.id   AF-A0A6I2SHC5-F1
#
_cell.length_a   1.000
_cell.length_b   1.000
_cell.length_c   1.000
_cell.angle_alpha   90.00
_cell.angle_beta   90.00
_cell.angle_gamma   90.00
#
_symmetry.space_group_name_H-M   'P 1'
#
loop_
_entity.id
_entity.type
_entity.pdbx_description
1 polymer ?
#
loop_
_entity_poly.entity_id
_entity_poly.type
_entity_poly.pdbx_seq_one_letter_code
_entity_poly.pdbx_strand_id
1 'polypeptide(L)'
;MNLNYLPLHFSSDKFSGGILSFPGNRKEHTAKDSTLSIKLRELRQQYGATHFFHPIENAIACIGLNQDASLIGEKKQFNILDDFQLANALARTALFRFFTLTGYGTVIGFRPVTLLLEKHNLSSSRKDIFGIFPEYSLDIRPLAPHEGNITSGVLVGFGIRYTFLKTMAELNSEGIPLTGLYAVQMRNDGEILTSFDRRYLGRIEQIRNGVAILSDSDVDEAPLDSCYLEGSRTNVEVVGRAVLGDGYNAFNGALLEETFKVMGAEHQVQRLNKLGT
;
A
#
# COMPACT_ATOMS: atom_id res chain seq x y z
N MET A 1 5.00 27.80 6.13
CA MET A 1 5.22 26.34 6.27
C MET A 1 4.19 25.67 5.37
N ASN A 2 4.61 25.06 4.26
CA ASN A 2 3.69 24.31 3.40
C ASN A 2 3.64 22.87 3.92
N LEU A 3 2.48 22.46 4.41
CA LEU A 3 2.22 21.06 4.72
C LEU A 3 1.99 20.32 3.40
N ASN A 4 2.50 19.10 3.28
CA ASN A 4 2.20 18.16 2.21
C ASN A 4 0.79 17.58 2.36
N TYR A 5 -0.19 18.48 2.49
CA TYR A 5 -1.57 18.21 2.87
C TYR A 5 -2.53 18.86 1.88
N LEU A 6 -3.39 18.05 1.29
CA LEU A 6 -4.46 18.50 0.40
C LEU A 6 -5.78 18.56 1.18
N PRO A 7 -6.43 19.72 1.29
CA PRO A 7 -7.73 19.83 1.94
C PRO A 7 -8.75 18.89 1.28
N LEU A 8 -9.52 18.17 2.10
CA LEU A 8 -10.60 17.31 1.62
C LEU A 8 -11.94 17.97 1.94
N HIS A 9 -12.74 18.15 0.89
CA HIS A 9 -14.09 18.71 1.00
C HIS A 9 -15.12 17.60 0.79
N PHE A 10 -15.97 17.38 1.79
CA PHE A 10 -17.14 16.53 1.65
C PHE A 10 -18.25 17.31 0.94
N SER A 11 -19.05 16.62 0.13
CA SER A 11 -20.20 17.22 -0.57
C SER A 11 -21.37 17.59 0.35
N SER A 12 -21.37 17.05 1.59
CA SER A 12 -22.36 17.36 2.61
C SER A 12 -21.77 17.09 4.00
N ASP A 13 -22.24 17.84 5.00
CA ASP A 13 -21.87 17.64 6.40
C ASP A 13 -22.53 16.41 7.01
N LYS A 14 -23.61 15.90 6.39
CA LYS A 14 -24.38 14.77 6.90
C LYS A 14 -24.60 13.73 5.81
N PHE A 15 -24.59 12.46 6.20
CA PHE A 15 -24.86 11.34 5.30
C PHE A 15 -25.71 10.27 6.01
N SER A 16 -26.46 9.50 5.22
CA SER A 16 -27.35 8.46 5.74
C SER A 16 -26.69 7.09 5.65
N GLY A 17 -26.99 6.22 6.61
CA GLY A 17 -26.64 4.81 6.56
C GLY A 17 -27.47 4.00 7.53
N GLY A 18 -27.12 2.74 7.67
CA GLY A 18 -27.69 1.86 8.69
C GLY A 18 -26.75 1.67 9.88
N ILE A 19 -27.32 1.31 11.02
CA ILE A 19 -26.59 0.88 12.20
C ILE A 19 -27.07 -0.51 12.63
N LEU A 20 -26.13 -1.42 12.83
CA LEU A 20 -26.37 -2.72 13.43
C LEU A 20 -25.80 -2.71 14.84
N SER A 21 -26.67 -2.69 15.84
CA SER A 21 -26.27 -2.84 17.24
C SER A 21 -25.63 -4.21 17.45
N PHE A 22 -24.51 -4.22 18.15
CA PHE A 22 -23.72 -5.42 18.39
C PHE A 22 -23.36 -5.54 19.87
N PRO A 23 -23.79 -6.61 20.56
CA PRO A 23 -23.39 -6.83 21.95
C PRO A 23 -21.91 -7.19 21.99
N GLY A 24 -21.08 -6.29 22.50
CA GLY A 24 -19.63 -6.49 22.62
C GLY A 24 -18.96 -5.33 23.37
N ASN A 25 -17.74 -5.56 23.85
CA ASN A 25 -16.93 -4.53 24.48
C ASN A 25 -15.85 -4.05 23.49
N ARG A 26 -15.61 -2.73 23.41
CA ARG A 26 -14.57 -2.09 22.57
C ARG A 26 -13.20 -2.78 22.62
N LYS A 27 -12.86 -3.43 23.73
CA LYS A 27 -11.58 -4.14 23.92
C LYS A 27 -11.48 -5.50 23.20
N GLU A 28 -12.59 -6.07 22.74
CA GLU A 28 -12.61 -7.32 21.95
C GLU A 28 -12.37 -7.08 20.44
N HIS A 29 -12.19 -5.81 20.03
CA HIS A 29 -12.13 -5.40 18.63
C HIS A 29 -10.83 -5.76 17.91
N THR A 30 -9.78 -6.15 18.64
CA THR A 30 -8.45 -6.40 18.09
C THR A 30 -8.16 -7.87 17.82
N ALA A 31 -8.94 -8.80 18.37
CA ALA A 31 -8.78 -10.22 18.12
C ALA A 31 -9.41 -10.62 16.78
N LYS A 32 -8.67 -11.35 15.94
CA LYS A 32 -9.15 -11.83 14.62
C LYS A 32 -10.39 -12.73 14.72
N ASP A 33 -10.55 -13.38 15.86
CA ASP A 33 -11.61 -14.36 16.14
C ASP A 33 -12.69 -13.82 17.07
N SER A 34 -12.72 -12.51 17.32
CA SER A 34 -13.84 -11.92 18.05
C SER A 34 -15.13 -12.00 17.24
N THR A 35 -16.27 -12.09 17.94
CA THR A 35 -17.60 -12.17 17.33
C THR A 35 -17.83 -11.00 16.36
N LEU A 36 -17.32 -9.81 16.69
CA LEU A 36 -17.40 -8.63 15.83
C LEU A 36 -16.54 -8.79 14.56
N SER A 37 -15.30 -9.27 14.68
CA SER A 37 -14.40 -9.50 13.54
C SER A 37 -14.98 -10.53 12.56
N ILE A 38 -15.57 -11.60 13.10
CA ILE A 38 -16.29 -12.62 12.31
C ILE A 38 -17.47 -11.97 11.61
N LYS A 39 -18.29 -11.19 12.34
CA LYS A 39 -19.48 -10.55 11.74
C LYS A 39 -19.12 -9.54 10.66
N LEU A 40 -18.08 -8.74 10.86
CA LEU A 40 -17.57 -7.82 9.85
C LEU A 40 -17.09 -8.56 8.60
N ARG A 41 -16.46 -9.74 8.75
CA ARG A 41 -16.02 -10.58 7.64
C ARG A 41 -17.22 -11.12 6.85
N GLU A 42 -18.24 -11.64 7.54
CA GLU A 42 -19.48 -12.10 6.92
C GLU A 42 -20.16 -10.97 6.12
N LEU A 43 -20.33 -9.80 6.74
CA LEU A 43 -20.96 -8.65 6.10
C LEU A 43 -20.17 -8.19 4.86
N ARG A 44 -18.84 -8.13 4.94
CA ARG A 44 -17.99 -7.78 3.80
C ARG A 44 -18.01 -8.83 2.70
N GLN A 45 -18.06 -10.11 3.05
CA GLN A 45 -18.18 -11.19 2.08
C GLN A 45 -19.53 -11.14 1.34
N GLN A 46 -20.61 -10.85 2.06
CA GLN A 46 -21.95 -10.83 1.48
C GLN A 46 -22.26 -9.53 0.72
N TYR A 47 -21.80 -8.38 1.21
CA TYR A 47 -22.24 -7.06 0.73
C TYR A 47 -21.09 -6.10 0.38
N GLY A 48 -19.83 -6.52 0.43
CA GLY A 48 -18.67 -5.64 0.27
C GLY A 48 -18.57 -4.90 -1.07
N ALA A 49 -19.26 -5.39 -2.11
CA ALA A 49 -19.35 -4.70 -3.39
C ALA A 49 -20.26 -3.44 -3.35
N THR A 50 -21.26 -3.43 -2.47
CA THR A 50 -22.29 -2.39 -2.40
C THR A 50 -22.26 -1.60 -1.10
N HIS A 51 -21.58 -2.10 -0.06
CA HIS A 51 -21.57 -1.50 1.26
C HIS A 51 -20.16 -1.36 1.85
N PHE A 52 -19.99 -0.32 2.66
CA PHE A 52 -18.87 -0.14 3.54
C PHE A 52 -19.28 -0.38 4.99
N PHE A 53 -18.46 -1.15 5.72
CA PHE A 53 -18.72 -1.53 7.11
C PHE A 53 -17.63 -1.02 8.03
N HIS A 54 -18.03 -0.25 9.04
CA HIS A 54 -17.14 0.36 10.02
C HIS A 54 -17.61 0.08 11.45
N PRO A 55 -16.76 -0.49 12.32
CA PRO A 55 -17.10 -0.63 13.72
C PRO A 55 -17.15 0.74 14.41
N ILE A 56 -18.22 1.01 15.14
CA ILE A 56 -18.39 2.22 15.97
C ILE A 56 -18.90 1.77 17.32
N GLU A 57 -18.03 1.89 18.35
CA GLU A 57 -18.35 1.46 19.72
C GLU A 57 -18.95 0.05 19.75
N ASN A 58 -20.21 -0.10 20.15
CA ASN A 58 -20.94 -1.37 20.25
C ASN A 58 -21.87 -1.57 19.04
N ALA A 59 -21.48 -1.10 17.87
CA ALA A 59 -22.28 -1.18 16.66
C ALA A 59 -21.41 -1.25 15.41
N ILE A 60 -22.07 -1.53 14.28
CA ILE A 60 -21.48 -1.46 12.95
C ILE A 60 -22.27 -0.44 12.14
N ALA A 61 -21.59 0.61 11.68
CA ALA A 61 -22.12 1.48 10.64
C ALA A 61 -22.05 0.75 9.30
N CYS A 62 -23.19 0.71 8.61
CA CYS A 62 -23.39 0.05 7.33
C CYS A 62 -23.76 1.12 6.30
N ILE A 63 -22.80 1.52 5.48
CA ILE A 63 -22.94 2.65 4.55
C ILE A 63 -23.04 2.13 3.13
N GLY A 64 -24.13 2.44 2.43
CA GLY A 64 -24.28 2.15 1.02
C GLY A 64 -23.28 2.95 0.17
N LEU A 65 -22.61 2.28 -0.76
CA LEU A 65 -21.60 2.87 -1.64
C LEU A 65 -22.17 3.29 -3.01
N ASN A 66 -23.41 2.96 -3.29
CA ASN A 66 -24.16 3.35 -4.48
C ASN A 66 -25.63 3.62 -4.09
N GLN A 67 -26.39 4.24 -5.00
CA GLN A 67 -27.77 4.65 -4.72
C GLN A 67 -28.72 3.45 -4.55
N ASP A 68 -28.40 2.31 -5.17
CA ASP A 68 -29.21 1.09 -5.14
C ASP A 68 -28.91 0.20 -3.92
N ALA A 69 -27.97 0.59 -3.05
CA ALA A 69 -27.64 -0.16 -1.86
C ALA A 69 -28.84 -0.21 -0.90
N SER A 70 -29.34 -1.43 -0.64
CA SER A 70 -30.39 -1.67 0.34
C SER A 70 -29.95 -1.25 1.74
N LEU A 71 -30.84 -0.63 2.53
CA LEU A 71 -30.53 -0.32 3.92
C LEU A 71 -30.23 -1.60 4.74
N ILE A 72 -29.11 -1.62 5.46
CA ILE A 72 -28.74 -2.69 6.40
C ILE A 72 -28.74 -2.15 7.83
N GLY A 73 -29.67 -2.62 8.66
CA GLY A 73 -29.85 -2.18 10.05
C GLY A 73 -30.82 -1.01 10.20
N GLU A 74 -30.78 -0.34 11.35
CA GLU A 74 -31.65 0.80 11.63
C GLU A 74 -31.13 2.07 10.95
N LYS A 75 -32.01 2.85 10.34
CA LYS A 75 -31.62 4.08 9.66
C LYS A 75 -31.04 5.09 10.65
N LYS A 76 -29.82 5.57 10.39
CA LYS A 76 -29.14 6.62 11.15
C LYS A 76 -28.59 7.70 10.21
N GLN A 77 -28.65 8.94 10.65
CA GLN A 77 -27.93 10.04 10.04
C GLN A 77 -26.62 10.25 10.80
N PHE A 78 -25.51 10.32 10.05
CA PHE A 78 -24.17 10.57 10.55
C PHE A 78 -23.73 11.99 10.20
N ASN A 79 -22.81 12.55 10.97
CA ASN A 79 -22.23 13.87 10.77
C ASN A 79 -20.71 13.73 10.57
N ILE A 80 -20.13 14.40 9.57
CA ILE A 80 -18.69 14.29 9.27
C ILE A 80 -17.79 14.81 10.40
N LEU A 81 -18.29 15.72 11.26
CA LEU A 81 -17.54 16.25 12.40
C LEU A 81 -17.67 15.35 13.62
N ASP A 82 -18.90 14.93 13.94
CA ASP A 82 -19.18 14.09 15.11
C ASP A 82 -18.70 12.64 14.89
N ASP A 83 -18.87 12.13 13.66
CA ASP A 83 -18.49 10.78 13.23
C ASP A 83 -17.22 10.81 12.34
N PHE A 84 -16.26 11.70 12.61
CA PHE A 84 -15.10 11.94 11.74
C PHE A 84 -14.25 10.69 11.42
N GLN A 85 -14.21 9.71 12.33
CA GLN A 85 -13.51 8.44 12.08
C GLN A 85 -14.16 7.64 10.96
N LEU A 86 -15.50 7.59 10.93
CA LEU A 86 -16.28 6.95 9.88
C LEU A 86 -16.12 7.73 8.57
N ALA A 87 -16.25 9.05 8.60
CA ALA A 87 -16.09 9.91 7.43
C ALA A 87 -14.70 9.76 6.79
N ASN A 88 -13.64 9.75 7.59
CA ASN A 88 -12.27 9.56 7.10
C ASN A 88 -12.03 8.14 6.54
N ALA A 89 -12.64 7.12 7.14
CA ALA A 89 -12.56 5.76 6.62
C ALA A 89 -13.31 5.59 5.28
N LEU A 90 -14.44 6.29 5.11
CA LEU A 90 -15.16 6.38 3.83
C LEU A 90 -14.34 7.12 2.77
N ALA A 91 -13.76 8.27 3.11
CA ALA A 91 -12.90 9.03 2.20
C ALA A 91 -11.71 8.18 1.70
N ARG A 92 -11.07 7.42 2.61
CA ARG A 92 -10.00 6.49 2.25
C ARG A 92 -10.48 5.39 1.30
N THR A 93 -11.67 4.84 1.56
CA THR A 93 -12.29 3.83 0.70
C THR A 93 -12.61 4.41 -0.68
N ALA A 94 -13.04 5.67 -0.76
CA ALA A 94 -13.28 6.37 -2.02
C ALA A 94 -11.98 6.54 -2.83
N LEU A 95 -10.88 6.99 -2.20
CA LEU A 95 -9.57 7.08 -2.85
C LEU A 95 -9.10 5.72 -3.36
N PHE A 96 -9.16 4.69 -2.51
CA PHE A 96 -8.79 3.33 -2.90
C PHE A 96 -9.55 2.88 -4.15
N ARG A 97 -10.89 2.96 -4.12
CA ARG A 97 -11.74 2.55 -5.26
C ARG A 97 -11.45 3.38 -6.50
N PHE A 98 -11.28 4.69 -6.37
CA PHE A 98 -10.96 5.56 -7.49
C PHE A 98 -9.68 5.11 -8.21
N PHE A 99 -8.59 4.89 -7.48
CA PHE A 99 -7.32 4.48 -8.09
C PHE A 99 -7.35 3.05 -8.62
N THR A 100 -8.05 2.12 -7.94
CA THR A 100 -8.26 0.76 -8.45
C THR A 100 -9.04 0.76 -9.77
N LEU A 101 -10.07 1.61 -9.91
CA LEU A 101 -10.92 1.64 -11.11
C LEU A 101 -10.29 2.39 -12.28
N THR A 102 -9.56 3.48 -12.02
CA THR A 102 -8.99 4.33 -13.06
C THR A 102 -7.68 3.80 -13.63
N GLY A 103 -6.91 3.02 -12.87
CA GLY A 103 -5.62 2.50 -13.30
C GLY A 103 -4.52 3.56 -13.48
N TYR A 104 -4.66 4.73 -12.84
CA TYR A 104 -3.62 5.78 -12.82
C TYR A 104 -2.32 5.35 -12.11
N GLY A 105 -2.38 4.27 -11.33
CA GLY A 105 -1.25 3.60 -10.71
C GLY A 105 -1.71 2.26 -10.15
N THR A 106 -0.77 1.44 -9.74
CA THR A 106 -1.09 0.17 -9.07
C THR A 106 -1.25 0.43 -7.59
N VAL A 107 -2.42 0.09 -7.04
CA VAL A 107 -2.64 0.20 -5.61
C VAL A 107 -1.90 -0.96 -4.92
N ILE A 108 -1.02 -0.62 -3.98
CA ILE A 108 -0.20 -1.58 -3.22
C ILE A 108 -0.41 -1.48 -1.70
N GLY A 109 -1.27 -0.57 -1.24
CA GLY A 109 -1.60 -0.40 0.17
C GLY A 109 -2.97 0.25 0.35
N PHE A 110 -3.66 -0.05 1.46
CA PHE A 110 -4.98 0.52 1.78
C PHE A 110 -4.95 1.51 2.95
N ARG A 111 -4.04 1.36 3.93
CA ARG A 111 -3.94 2.21 5.13
C ARG A 111 -2.48 2.60 5.42
N PRO A 112 -1.95 3.67 4.78
CA PRO A 112 -2.63 4.57 3.85
C PRO A 112 -2.86 3.95 2.46
N VAL A 113 -3.65 4.62 1.62
CA VAL A 113 -3.76 4.21 0.22
C VAL A 113 -2.43 4.49 -0.45
N THR A 114 -1.74 3.44 -0.89
CA THR A 114 -0.41 3.55 -1.49
C THR A 114 -0.46 3.17 -2.96
N LEU A 115 0.08 4.03 -3.82
CA LEU A 115 0.10 3.89 -5.26
C LEU A 115 1.54 3.72 -5.73
N LEU A 116 1.74 2.77 -6.63
CA LEU A 116 2.97 2.55 -7.36
C LEU A 116 2.80 3.01 -8.80
N LEU A 117 3.65 3.92 -9.26
CA LEU A 117 3.63 4.41 -10.64
C LEU A 117 4.47 3.51 -11.55
N GLU A 118 4.01 2.28 -11.77
CA GLU A 118 4.76 1.23 -12.50
C GLU A 118 5.17 1.62 -13.92
N LYS A 119 4.34 2.42 -14.60
CA LYS A 119 4.64 2.91 -15.96
C LYS A 119 5.84 3.88 -15.97
N HIS A 120 6.30 4.33 -14.81
CA HIS A 120 7.39 5.27 -14.63
C HIS A 120 8.62 4.61 -13.97
N ASN A 121 9.08 3.48 -14.50
CA ASN A 121 10.32 2.86 -14.05
C ASN A 121 11.52 3.80 -14.25
N LEU A 122 12.14 4.19 -13.13
CA LEU A 122 13.28 5.10 -13.04
C LEU A 122 14.62 4.43 -13.36
N SER A 123 14.64 3.10 -13.49
CA SER A 123 15.85 2.37 -13.86
C SER A 123 16.32 2.78 -15.28
N SER A 124 17.53 3.30 -15.44
CA SER A 124 18.05 3.70 -16.77
C SER A 124 18.52 2.52 -17.63
N SER A 125 18.79 1.36 -17.02
CA SER A 125 19.20 0.13 -17.68
C SER A 125 18.52 -1.09 -17.04
N ARG A 126 18.53 -2.24 -17.73
CA ARG A 126 17.96 -3.52 -17.25
C ARG A 126 16.58 -3.35 -16.57
N LYS A 127 15.67 -2.62 -17.23
CA LYS A 127 14.28 -2.40 -16.78
C LYS A 127 13.48 -3.70 -16.66
N ASP A 128 13.99 -4.79 -17.21
CA ASP A 128 13.48 -6.15 -17.06
C ASP A 128 13.86 -6.79 -15.72
N ILE A 129 14.95 -6.35 -15.06
CA ILE A 129 15.37 -6.79 -13.73
C ILE A 129 14.92 -5.80 -12.67
N PHE A 130 15.28 -4.53 -12.83
CA PHE A 130 15.14 -3.52 -11.80
C PHE A 130 13.81 -2.78 -11.96
N GLY A 131 12.89 -3.02 -11.04
CA GLY A 131 11.71 -2.19 -10.86
C GLY A 131 12.02 -1.10 -9.84
N ILE A 132 12.18 0.14 -10.30
CA ILE A 132 12.41 1.28 -9.42
C ILE A 132 11.35 2.31 -9.74
N PHE A 133 10.35 2.42 -8.88
CA PHE A 133 9.14 3.15 -9.20
C PHE A 133 8.86 4.26 -8.18
N PRO A 134 8.34 5.42 -8.61
CA PRO A 134 7.75 6.38 -7.70
C PRO A 134 6.58 5.76 -6.93
N GLU A 135 6.55 6.01 -5.64
CA GLU A 135 5.49 5.59 -4.72
C GLU A 135 4.81 6.83 -4.11
N TYR A 136 3.48 6.79 -4.02
CA TYR A 136 2.68 7.85 -3.42
C TYR A 136 1.83 7.24 -2.30
N SER A 137 1.89 7.81 -1.09
CA SER A 137 0.98 7.45 -0.02
C SER A 137 -0.02 8.56 0.24
N LEU A 138 -1.30 8.20 0.31
CA LEU A 138 -2.43 9.11 0.48
C LEU A 138 -3.11 8.77 1.80
N ASP A 139 -2.72 9.49 2.85
CA ASP A 139 -3.21 9.24 4.22
C ASP A 139 -4.26 10.27 4.61
N ILE A 140 -5.50 9.81 4.81
CA ILE A 140 -6.59 10.67 5.29
C ILE A 140 -6.38 10.95 6.77
N ARG A 141 -6.10 12.20 7.11
CA ARG A 141 -5.85 12.65 8.48
C ARG A 141 -6.72 13.86 8.85
N PRO A 142 -7.31 13.87 10.06
CA PRO A 142 -7.85 15.09 10.63
C PRO A 142 -6.69 16.00 11.05
N LEU A 143 -6.79 17.28 10.73
CA LEU A 143 -6.00 18.36 11.31
C LEU A 143 -6.90 19.19 12.22
N ALA A 144 -6.47 19.34 13.46
CA ALA A 144 -7.10 20.22 14.45
C ALA A 144 -6.17 21.43 14.65
N PRO A 145 -6.30 22.50 13.84
CA PRO A 145 -5.54 23.73 14.07
C PRO A 145 -5.85 24.30 15.46
N HIS A 146 -4.86 24.95 16.09
CA HIS A 146 -4.97 25.46 17.46
C HIS A 146 -6.15 26.43 17.66
N GLU A 147 -6.55 27.12 16.58
CA GLU A 147 -7.70 28.03 16.53
C GLU A 147 -8.60 27.73 15.31
N GLY A 148 -9.16 26.52 15.22
CA GLY A 148 -10.12 26.22 14.16
C GLY A 148 -10.86 24.90 14.30
N ASN A 149 -11.86 24.71 13.43
CA ASN A 149 -12.59 23.46 13.34
C ASN A 149 -11.69 22.34 12.80
N ILE A 150 -11.97 21.10 13.21
CA ILE A 150 -11.32 19.92 12.64
C ILE A 150 -11.56 19.94 11.11
N THR A 151 -10.49 19.86 10.36
CA THR A 151 -10.53 19.72 8.90
C THR A 151 -9.91 18.39 8.52
N SER A 152 -10.54 17.66 7.61
CA SER A 152 -9.97 16.44 7.04
C SER A 152 -9.25 16.75 5.73
N GLY A 153 -8.27 15.94 5.41
CA GLY A 153 -7.45 16.12 4.23
C GLY A 153 -6.50 14.97 4.04
N VAL A 154 -5.82 15.00 2.90
CA VAL A 154 -4.93 13.96 2.43
C VAL A 154 -3.50 14.39 2.66
N LEU A 155 -2.82 13.76 3.61
CA LEU A 155 -1.38 13.85 3.73
C LEU A 155 -0.76 13.01 2.61
N VAL A 156 0.02 13.67 1.75
CA VAL A 156 0.68 13.04 0.61
C VAL A 156 2.14 12.75 0.97
N GLY A 157 2.50 11.47 0.97
CA GLY A 157 3.89 11.02 1.05
C GLY A 157 4.40 10.65 -0.34
N PHE A 158 5.68 10.93 -0.57
CA PHE A 158 6.40 10.53 -1.77
C PHE A 158 7.49 9.54 -1.36
N GLY A 159 7.66 8.48 -2.14
CA GLY A 159 8.62 7.41 -1.90
C GLY A 159 9.20 6.86 -3.20
N ILE A 160 10.17 5.97 -3.04
CA ILE A 160 10.70 5.14 -4.12
C ILE A 160 10.60 3.68 -3.69
N ARG A 161 9.93 2.88 -4.51
CA ARG A 161 9.89 1.44 -4.34
C ARG A 161 10.97 0.79 -5.19
N TYR A 162 11.81 0.01 -4.53
CA TYR A 162 12.77 -0.88 -5.18
C TYR A 162 12.19 -2.28 -5.19
N THR A 163 12.31 -2.97 -6.32
CA THR A 163 11.89 -4.36 -6.47
C THR A 163 12.63 -5.03 -7.60
N PHE A 164 12.81 -6.35 -7.48
CA PHE A 164 13.27 -7.19 -8.57
C PHE A 164 12.06 -7.77 -9.31
N LEU A 165 12.02 -7.58 -10.63
CA LEU A 165 10.93 -8.02 -11.48
C LEU A 165 11.07 -9.47 -11.94
N LYS A 166 12.30 -9.99 -11.94
CA LYS A 166 12.61 -11.40 -12.21
C LYS A 166 12.67 -12.22 -10.94
N THR A 167 12.24 -13.47 -11.05
CA THR A 167 12.38 -14.50 -10.02
C THR A 167 13.86 -14.81 -9.78
N MET A 168 14.17 -15.41 -8.63
CA MET A 168 15.52 -15.88 -8.34
C MET A 168 15.97 -16.95 -9.34
N ALA A 169 15.06 -17.79 -9.85
CA ALA A 169 15.38 -18.77 -10.89
C ALA A 169 15.89 -18.11 -12.17
N GLU A 170 15.21 -17.05 -12.63
CA GLU A 170 15.62 -16.29 -13.81
C GLU A 170 16.92 -15.52 -13.60
N LEU A 171 17.12 -14.92 -12.42
CA LEU A 171 18.37 -14.23 -12.11
C LEU A 171 19.55 -15.22 -12.05
N ASN A 172 19.33 -16.39 -11.45
CA ASN A 172 20.35 -17.44 -11.36
C ASN A 172 20.69 -18.02 -12.74
N SER A 173 19.72 -18.17 -13.65
CA SER A 173 19.98 -18.65 -15.02
C SER A 173 20.75 -17.64 -15.86
N GLU A 174 20.68 -16.36 -15.52
CA GLU A 174 21.54 -15.30 -16.07
C GLU A 174 22.95 -15.24 -15.42
N GLY A 175 23.26 -16.14 -14.49
CA GLY A 175 24.56 -16.21 -13.83
C GLY A 175 24.77 -15.18 -12.72
N ILE A 176 23.69 -14.56 -12.22
CA ILE A 176 23.77 -13.58 -11.12
C ILE A 176 24.00 -14.32 -9.79
N PRO A 177 25.03 -13.96 -9.02
CA PRO A 177 25.29 -14.60 -7.73
C PRO A 177 24.20 -14.20 -6.71
N LEU A 178 23.49 -15.18 -6.16
CA LEU A 178 22.42 -14.92 -5.19
C LEU A 178 22.82 -15.18 -3.73
N THR A 179 23.90 -15.95 -3.49
CA THR A 179 24.39 -16.22 -2.14
C THR A 179 24.71 -14.91 -1.40
N GLY A 180 24.23 -14.81 -0.18
CA GLY A 180 24.35 -13.65 0.70
C GLY A 180 23.24 -12.61 0.52
N LEU A 181 22.38 -12.73 -0.49
CA LEU A 181 21.28 -11.80 -0.74
C LEU A 181 20.01 -12.19 0.02
N TYR A 182 19.17 -11.21 0.32
CA TYR A 182 17.89 -11.44 0.99
C TYR A 182 16.77 -11.76 -0.01
N ALA A 183 15.96 -12.77 0.32
CA ALA A 183 14.87 -13.27 -0.48
C ALA A 183 13.50 -12.86 0.08
N VAL A 184 12.54 -12.72 -0.83
CA VAL A 184 11.15 -12.41 -0.53
C VAL A 184 10.23 -13.24 -1.43
N GLN A 185 8.99 -13.46 -0.98
CA GLN A 185 7.96 -14.15 -1.75
C GLN A 185 6.67 -13.33 -1.77
N MET A 186 5.93 -13.39 -2.87
CA MET A 186 4.64 -12.70 -2.98
C MET A 186 3.68 -13.17 -1.89
N ARG A 187 2.94 -12.22 -1.32
CA ARG A 187 1.87 -12.51 -0.37
C ARG A 187 0.59 -12.87 -1.11
N ASN A 188 0.01 -14.00 -0.75
CA ASN A 188 -1.29 -14.44 -1.26
C ASN A 188 -2.43 -14.21 -0.24
N ASP A 189 -2.11 -13.65 0.92
CA ASP A 189 -3.02 -13.44 2.05
C ASP A 189 -3.26 -11.95 2.38
N GLY A 190 -2.77 -11.04 1.53
CA GLY A 190 -2.90 -9.59 1.71
C GLY A 190 -4.30 -9.07 1.40
N GLU A 191 -4.66 -7.92 1.98
CA GLU A 191 -5.90 -7.20 1.63
C GLU A 191 -5.91 -6.77 0.15
N ILE A 192 -4.72 -6.57 -0.43
CA ILE A 192 -4.51 -6.22 -1.82
C ILE A 192 -3.57 -7.26 -2.41
N LEU A 193 -4.07 -8.04 -3.37
CA LEU A 193 -3.26 -9.01 -4.10
C LEU A 193 -2.48 -8.29 -5.19
N THR A 194 -1.19 -8.10 -4.97
CA THR A 194 -0.29 -7.41 -5.89
C THR A 194 1.09 -8.07 -5.86
N SER A 195 1.78 -8.09 -7.01
CA SER A 195 3.14 -8.65 -7.14
C SER A 195 4.21 -7.91 -6.35
N PHE A 196 3.86 -6.73 -5.81
CA PHE A 196 4.75 -5.89 -5.00
C PHE A 196 4.58 -6.10 -3.50
N ASP A 197 3.49 -6.75 -3.05
CA ASP A 197 3.34 -7.14 -1.65
C ASP A 197 4.08 -8.45 -1.43
N ARG A 198 5.25 -8.36 -0.78
CA ARG A 198 6.17 -9.48 -0.63
C ARG A 198 6.56 -9.64 0.83
N ARG A 199 6.54 -10.89 1.32
CA ARG A 199 6.99 -11.28 2.65
C ARG A 199 8.46 -11.65 2.60
N TYR A 200 9.21 -11.15 3.56
CA TYR A 200 10.59 -11.57 3.82
C TYR A 200 10.67 -13.07 4.09
N LEU A 201 11.65 -13.74 3.48
CA LEU A 201 11.90 -15.17 3.69
C LEU A 201 13.23 -15.46 4.38
N GLY A 202 14.22 -14.60 4.32
CA GLY A 202 15.55 -14.90 4.87
C GLY A 202 16.68 -14.51 3.94
N ARG A 203 17.89 -14.83 4.35
CA ARG A 203 19.11 -14.65 3.58
C ARG A 203 19.52 -15.93 2.89
N ILE A 204 19.94 -15.87 1.64
CA ILE A 204 20.32 -17.05 0.86
C ILE A 204 21.74 -17.49 1.24
N GLU A 205 21.88 -18.65 1.87
CA GLU A 205 23.20 -19.24 2.16
C GLU A 205 23.72 -20.06 0.98
N GLN A 206 22.84 -20.85 0.37
CA GLN A 206 23.21 -21.74 -0.73
C GLN A 206 22.01 -22.01 -1.64
N ILE A 207 22.27 -22.35 -2.90
CA ILE A 207 21.29 -22.90 -3.83
C ILE A 207 21.60 -24.38 -4.07
N ARG A 208 20.59 -25.24 -3.97
CA ARG A 208 20.67 -26.67 -4.30
C ARG A 208 19.44 -27.09 -5.09
N ASN A 209 19.62 -27.67 -6.28
CA ASN A 209 18.52 -28.23 -7.08
C ASN A 209 17.32 -27.29 -7.30
N GLY A 210 17.56 -25.99 -7.53
CA GLY A 210 16.48 -25.00 -7.72
C GLY A 210 15.79 -24.53 -6.43
N VAL A 211 16.34 -24.87 -5.26
CA VAL A 211 15.87 -24.44 -3.94
C VAL A 211 16.95 -23.59 -3.27
N ALA A 212 16.54 -22.47 -2.67
CA ALA A 212 17.38 -21.64 -1.83
C ALA A 212 17.30 -22.17 -0.40
N ILE A 213 18.47 -22.41 0.20
CA ILE A 213 18.62 -22.67 1.63
C ILE A 213 18.82 -21.32 2.30
N LEU A 214 17.96 -21.02 3.27
CA LEU A 214 17.83 -19.71 3.88
C LEU A 214 18.31 -19.69 5.33
N SER A 215 18.74 -18.52 5.78
CA SER A 215 19.08 -18.19 7.16
C SER A 215 18.37 -16.89 7.60
N ASP A 216 18.58 -16.46 8.84
CA ASP A 216 18.03 -15.21 9.39
C ASP A 216 16.48 -15.13 9.38
N SER A 217 15.80 -16.28 9.43
CA SER A 217 14.33 -16.38 9.56
C SER A 217 13.89 -17.78 10.02
N ASP A 218 12.58 -17.98 10.24
CA ASP A 218 11.96 -19.30 10.52
C ASP A 218 11.66 -20.13 9.25
N VAL A 219 12.08 -19.66 8.07
CA VAL A 219 11.91 -20.36 6.80
C VAL A 219 13.26 -20.93 6.39
N ASP A 220 13.37 -22.25 6.37
CA ASP A 220 14.65 -22.93 6.05
C ASP A 220 14.92 -23.01 4.55
N GLU A 221 13.87 -23.17 3.73
CA GLU A 221 13.99 -23.44 2.30
C GLU A 221 12.91 -22.74 1.49
N ALA A 222 13.25 -22.31 0.27
CA ALA A 222 12.28 -21.74 -0.67
C ALA A 222 12.62 -22.02 -2.15
N PRO A 223 11.62 -22.37 -2.99
CA PRO A 223 11.87 -22.64 -4.40
C PRO A 223 12.11 -21.34 -5.19
N LEU A 224 13.16 -21.34 -6.01
CA LEU A 224 13.68 -20.15 -6.71
C LEU A 224 12.69 -19.52 -7.69
N ASP A 225 11.82 -20.33 -8.30
CA ASP A 225 10.84 -19.92 -9.32
C ASP A 225 9.63 -19.16 -8.75
N SER A 226 9.41 -19.27 -7.44
CA SER A 226 8.32 -18.57 -6.73
C SER A 226 8.81 -17.39 -5.88
N CYS A 227 10.12 -17.16 -5.85
CA CYS A 227 10.78 -16.21 -4.97
C CYS A 227 11.51 -15.14 -5.77
N TYR A 228 11.69 -13.98 -5.14
CA TYR A 228 12.36 -12.82 -5.69
C TYR A 228 13.42 -12.33 -4.70
N LEU A 229 14.34 -11.51 -5.17
CA LEU A 229 15.22 -10.77 -4.26
C LEU A 229 14.46 -9.61 -3.60
N GLU A 230 14.81 -9.34 -2.35
CA GLU A 230 14.40 -8.13 -1.65
C GLU A 230 14.92 -6.90 -2.40
N GLY A 231 14.09 -5.87 -2.55
CA GLY A 231 14.47 -4.58 -3.14
C GLY A 231 15.34 -3.71 -2.23
N SER A 232 16.34 -4.27 -1.54
CA SER A 232 17.28 -3.46 -0.74
C SER A 232 18.34 -2.81 -1.63
N ARG A 233 18.89 -1.67 -1.19
CA ARG A 233 20.00 -1.01 -1.90
C ARG A 233 21.21 -1.93 -2.04
N THR A 234 21.48 -2.77 -1.03
CA THR A 234 22.54 -3.78 -1.05
C THR A 234 22.33 -4.81 -2.15
N ASN A 235 21.12 -5.40 -2.25
CA ASN A 235 20.82 -6.35 -3.32
C ASN A 235 20.90 -5.68 -4.70
N VAL A 236 20.37 -4.45 -4.84
CA VAL A 236 20.44 -3.67 -6.09
C VAL A 236 21.89 -3.42 -6.50
N GLU A 237 22.77 -3.13 -5.55
CA GLU A 237 24.20 -2.97 -5.84
C GLU A 237 24.84 -4.27 -6.30
N VAL A 238 24.67 -5.37 -5.58
CA VAL A 238 25.29 -6.66 -5.93
C VAL A 238 24.82 -7.11 -7.31
N VAL A 239 23.50 -7.11 -7.54
CA VAL A 239 22.93 -7.51 -8.84
C VAL A 239 23.33 -6.51 -9.92
N GLY A 240 23.29 -5.21 -9.64
CA GLY A 240 23.69 -4.15 -10.56
C GLY A 240 25.12 -4.30 -11.03
N ARG A 241 26.07 -4.59 -10.12
CA ARG A 241 27.46 -4.86 -10.47
C ARG A 241 27.61 -6.14 -11.28
N ALA A 242 26.88 -7.20 -10.94
CA ALA A 242 26.92 -8.46 -11.69
C ALA A 242 26.43 -8.30 -13.14
N VAL A 243 25.35 -7.54 -13.37
CA VAL A 243 24.73 -7.43 -14.70
C VAL A 243 25.22 -6.25 -15.54
N LEU A 244 25.77 -5.20 -14.92
CA LEU A 244 26.24 -4.00 -15.62
C LEU A 244 27.77 -3.86 -15.62
N GLY A 245 28.49 -4.59 -14.78
CA GLY A 245 29.94 -4.47 -14.62
C GLY A 245 30.36 -3.02 -14.34
N ASP A 246 31.29 -2.51 -15.16
CA ASP A 246 31.80 -1.14 -15.08
C ASP A 246 30.70 -0.07 -15.29
N GLY A 247 29.60 -0.43 -15.97
CA GLY A 247 28.46 0.44 -16.18
C GLY A 247 27.63 0.74 -14.93
N TYR A 248 27.84 0.00 -13.83
CA TYR A 248 27.04 0.15 -12.61
C TYR A 248 27.14 1.55 -12.00
N ASN A 249 28.33 2.17 -11.98
CA ASN A 249 28.49 3.48 -11.35
C ASN A 249 27.70 4.57 -12.08
N ALA A 250 27.69 4.53 -13.42
CA ALA A 250 26.88 5.44 -14.23
C ALA A 250 25.38 5.20 -14.03
N PHE A 251 24.97 3.92 -13.97
CA PHE A 251 23.60 3.55 -13.63
C PHE A 251 23.16 4.09 -12.27
N ASN A 252 23.99 3.91 -11.23
CA ASN A 252 23.69 4.39 -9.88
C ASN A 252 23.64 5.93 -9.82
N GLY A 253 24.53 6.62 -10.54
CA GLY A 253 24.49 8.08 -10.67
C GLY A 253 23.18 8.58 -11.27
N ALA A 254 22.78 8.03 -12.43
CA ALA A 254 21.51 8.37 -13.08
C ALA A 254 20.30 8.04 -12.18
N LEU A 255 20.35 6.91 -11.47
CA LEU A 255 19.31 6.54 -10.53
C LEU A 255 19.19 7.54 -9.36
N LEU A 256 20.30 8.02 -8.81
CA LEU A 256 20.27 9.04 -7.77
C LEU A 256 19.62 10.33 -8.27
N GLU A 257 19.94 10.76 -9.49
CA GLU A 257 19.30 11.93 -10.11
C GLU A 257 17.78 11.75 -10.28
N GLU A 258 17.34 10.61 -10.83
CA GLU A 258 15.92 10.34 -11.02
C GLU A 258 15.16 10.22 -9.69
N THR A 259 15.76 9.59 -8.69
CA THR A 259 15.16 9.50 -7.35
C THR A 259 15.10 10.86 -6.67
N PHE A 260 16.08 11.73 -6.88
CA PHE A 260 16.06 13.12 -6.41
C PHE A 260 14.94 13.92 -7.08
N LYS A 261 14.70 13.74 -8.39
CA LYS A 261 13.56 14.36 -9.08
C LYS A 261 12.20 13.98 -8.50
N VAL A 262 12.11 12.85 -7.77
CA VAL A 262 10.90 12.38 -7.06
C VAL A 262 10.90 12.83 -5.59
N MET A 263 12.01 12.65 -4.88
CA MET A 263 12.08 12.83 -3.43
C MET A 263 12.56 14.21 -2.99
N GLY A 264 13.15 15.02 -3.88
CA GLY A 264 13.63 16.36 -3.58
C GLY A 264 12.50 17.30 -3.18
N ALA A 265 12.69 18.07 -2.10
CA ALA A 265 11.64 18.89 -1.48
C ALA A 265 10.95 19.84 -2.47
N GLU A 266 11.72 20.55 -3.31
CA GLU A 266 11.16 21.45 -4.32
C GLU A 266 10.27 20.70 -5.32
N HIS A 267 10.71 19.52 -5.77
CA HIS A 267 9.94 18.71 -6.70
C HIS A 267 8.68 18.12 -6.05
N GLN A 268 8.74 17.76 -4.77
CA GLN A 268 7.56 17.34 -4.01
C GLN A 268 6.53 18.47 -3.91
N VAL A 269 6.96 19.70 -3.60
CA VAL A 269 6.07 20.88 -3.53
C VAL A 269 5.43 21.16 -4.89
N GLN A 270 6.21 21.13 -5.98
CA GLN A 270 5.69 21.30 -7.33
C GLN A 270 4.63 20.26 -7.69
N ARG A 271 4.86 18.98 -7.33
CA ARG A 271 3.87 17.91 -7.55
C ARG A 271 2.63 18.05 -6.69
N LEU A 272 2.79 18.42 -5.42
CA LEU A 272 1.66 18.67 -4.53
C LEU A 272 0.75 19.78 -5.11
N ASN A 273 1.35 20.89 -5.57
CA ASN A 273 0.58 21.98 -6.19
C ASN A 273 -0.19 21.51 -7.42
N LYS A 274 0.41 20.65 -8.26
CA LYS A 274 -0.28 20.07 -9.43
C LYS A 274 -1.40 19.09 -9.06
N LEU A 275 -1.30 18.40 -7.92
CA LEU A 275 -2.34 17.49 -7.44
C LEU A 275 -3.51 18.24 -6.78
N GLY A 276 -3.23 19.43 -6.21
CA GLY A 276 -4.22 20.26 -5.54
C GLY A 276 -5.01 21.22 -6.44
N THR A 277 -4.60 21.36 -7.72
CA THR A 277 -5.29 22.15 -8.76
C THR A 277 -6.15 21.26 -9.64
#